data_AF-A0A961W980-F1
#
_entry.id   AF-A0A961W980-F1
#
_cell.length_a   1.000
_cell.length_b   1.000
_cell.length_c   1.000
_cell.angle_alpha   90.00
_cell.angle_beta   90.00
_cell.angle_gamma   90.00
#
_symmetry.space_group_name_H-M   'P 1'
#
loop_
_entity.id
_entity.type
_entity.pdbx_description
1 polymer ?
#
loop_
_entity_poly.entity_id
_entity_poly.type
_entity_poly.pdbx_seq_one_letter_code
_entity_poly.pdbx_strand_id
1 'polypeptide(L)'
;MLAGSRHFVTAVFIVLGAAFWATTIQLYLEFAQGTNLWTLDKPIRLFASLQNYEQQPWFLLITHYSDLFVFFPVFGSIALIAFHTPAAVLVDIYWNKDRHGDYPIHYSEARFAGWFFVLVMLSLFFGWKTLGGSERTLWQLKPDVLKADRGVGCVAAGRCERVSFIDALSNVRQISRERITLSDLKRDCSRDRFIEQTGDKGARRYCPPLAKVAKLNPDDDLFWVRNKACCAALQRFDSAVKTSFAAPSNRSSTTAFQAWMWPFYVFFLLTLVAISTLLAVRRERIEKQYPEHARAIDRGVLIGACAMLMLPLMHNAFLLTTHLIHGDGGTVSPHRVPETFTALFAAWAVLVVVTFLHPANAKAEMFSRVMGIIASVVFALKGDVITDYVIRLLGAGAGIYSLILMFVLAAGLLIALWVWRRFANEAEADATDTAVKTTT
;
A
#
# COMPACT_ATOMS: atom_id res chain seq x y z
N MET A 1 29.59 13.73 -5.02
CA MET A 1 28.36 14.16 -4.31
C MET A 1 28.75 14.89 -3.03
N LEU A 2 28.14 16.06 -2.74
CA LEU A 2 28.32 16.80 -1.49
C LEU A 2 27.77 16.04 -0.29
N ALA A 3 28.29 16.31 0.91
CA ALA A 3 27.72 15.76 2.14
C ALA A 3 26.32 16.33 2.43
N GLY A 4 26.10 17.62 2.17
CA GLY A 4 24.83 18.30 2.47
C GLY A 4 23.60 17.69 1.78
N SER A 5 23.72 17.33 0.49
CA SER A 5 22.64 16.68 -0.27
C SER A 5 22.27 15.32 0.32
N ARG A 6 23.27 14.52 0.73
CA ARG A 6 23.08 13.25 1.45
C ARG A 6 22.38 13.44 2.79
N HIS A 7 22.83 14.40 3.61
CA HIS A 7 22.24 14.64 4.93
C HIS A 7 20.80 15.14 4.83
N PHE A 8 20.49 16.05 3.89
CA PHE A 8 19.13 16.52 3.64
C PHE A 8 18.17 15.38 3.25
N VAL A 9 18.52 14.57 2.24
CA VAL A 9 17.68 13.44 1.82
C VAL A 9 17.53 12.42 2.94
N THR A 10 18.58 12.17 3.73
CA THR A 10 18.53 11.29 4.90
C THR A 10 17.54 11.81 5.94
N ALA A 11 17.57 13.10 6.27
CA ALA A 11 16.65 13.69 7.25
C ALA A 11 15.18 13.60 6.77
N VAL A 12 14.90 13.97 5.52
CA VAL A 12 13.55 13.87 4.94
C VAL A 12 13.06 12.41 4.93
N PHE A 13 13.92 11.46 4.54
CA PHE A 13 13.53 10.05 4.44
C PHE A 13 13.37 9.37 5.81
N ILE A 14 14.12 9.81 6.84
CA ILE A 14 13.89 9.39 8.23
C ILE A 14 12.53 9.87 8.72
N VAL A 15 12.14 11.12 8.45
CA VAL A 15 10.81 11.64 8.84
C VAL A 15 9.68 10.86 8.15
N LEU A 16 9.82 10.57 6.85
CA LEU A 16 8.84 9.75 6.11
C LEU A 16 8.77 8.31 6.65
N GLY A 17 9.90 7.67 6.88
CA GLY A 17 9.96 6.32 7.47
C GLY A 17 9.34 6.28 8.87
N ALA A 18 9.64 7.26 9.72
CA ALA A 18 9.04 7.37 11.05
C ALA A 18 7.52 7.55 10.97
N ALA A 19 7.01 8.39 10.06
CA ALA A 19 5.57 8.56 9.83
C ALA A 19 4.89 7.25 9.38
N PHE A 20 5.56 6.43 8.57
CA PHE A 20 5.03 5.13 8.15
C PHE A 20 4.88 4.17 9.33
N TRP A 21 5.92 4.01 10.15
CA TRP A 21 5.90 3.09 11.30
C TRP A 21 4.99 3.58 12.42
N ALA A 22 4.92 4.88 12.68
CA ALA A 22 4.17 5.43 13.80
C ALA A 22 2.66 5.17 13.71
N THR A 23 2.07 5.10 12.52
CA THR A 23 0.62 4.84 12.36
C THR A 23 0.26 3.37 12.62
N THR A 24 1.07 2.43 12.12
CA THR A 24 0.93 1.00 12.43
C THR A 24 1.18 0.73 13.91
N ILE A 25 2.15 1.42 14.52
CA ILE A 25 2.37 1.39 15.97
C ILE A 25 1.16 1.96 16.73
N GLN A 26 0.59 3.09 16.30
CA GLN A 26 -0.60 3.67 16.95
C GLN A 26 -1.82 2.74 16.85
N LEU A 27 -2.09 2.15 15.68
CA LEU A 27 -3.15 1.18 15.49
C LEU A 27 -2.93 -0.04 16.39
N TYR A 28 -1.71 -0.57 16.45
CA TYR A 28 -1.39 -1.67 17.35
C TYR A 28 -1.61 -1.27 18.83
N LEU A 29 -1.10 -0.12 19.27
CA LEU A 29 -1.22 0.35 20.65
C LEU A 29 -2.67 0.66 21.07
N GLU A 30 -3.56 1.02 20.14
CA GLU A 30 -4.99 1.22 20.41
C GLU A 30 -5.77 -0.10 20.41
N PHE A 31 -5.60 -0.94 19.37
CA PHE A 31 -6.44 -2.12 19.16
C PHE A 31 -5.90 -3.42 19.80
N ALA A 32 -4.65 -3.45 20.28
CA ALA A 32 -4.08 -4.55 21.07
C ALA A 32 -4.36 -4.41 22.58
N GLN A 33 -5.10 -3.38 23.03
CA GLN A 33 -5.49 -3.25 24.44
C GLN A 33 -6.48 -4.36 24.83
N GLY A 34 -5.97 -5.32 25.61
CA GLY A 34 -6.63 -6.59 25.94
C GLY A 34 -5.86 -7.83 25.45
N THR A 35 -4.95 -7.69 24.49
CA THR A 35 -4.04 -8.77 24.06
C THR A 35 -2.64 -8.52 24.62
N ASN A 36 -2.38 -9.06 25.81
CA ASN A 36 -1.10 -8.89 26.52
C ASN A 36 0.04 -9.66 25.83
N LEU A 37 0.66 -9.06 24.81
CA LEU A 37 1.86 -9.62 24.16
C LEU A 37 3.03 -9.79 25.15
N TRP A 38 3.05 -8.99 26.22
CA TRP A 38 4.11 -8.94 27.23
C TRP A 38 3.86 -9.79 28.48
N THR A 39 2.67 -10.37 28.68
CA THR A 39 2.51 -11.42 29.71
C THR A 39 3.00 -12.74 29.16
N LEU A 40 4.33 -12.88 29.06
CA LEU A 40 5.05 -14.08 28.61
C LEU A 40 5.00 -15.22 29.65
N ASP A 41 4.05 -15.15 30.58
CA ASP A 41 3.93 -15.91 31.83
C ASP A 41 3.29 -17.30 31.63
N LYS A 42 3.17 -17.74 30.37
CA LYS A 42 2.72 -19.09 29.99
C LYS A 42 3.63 -19.61 28.89
N PRO A 43 4.20 -20.82 29.01
CA PRO A 43 5.14 -21.36 28.03
C PRO A 43 4.47 -21.47 26.66
N ILE A 44 5.14 -20.92 25.65
CA ILE A 44 4.58 -20.69 24.33
C ILE A 44 4.31 -22.02 23.63
N ARG A 45 3.05 -22.50 23.66
CA ARG A 45 2.55 -23.57 22.77
C ARG A 45 2.43 -23.02 21.35
N LEU A 46 3.59 -22.95 20.70
CA LEU A 46 3.91 -22.06 19.58
C LEU A 46 3.01 -22.19 18.34
N PHE A 47 2.37 -23.35 18.16
CA PHE A 47 1.48 -23.62 17.02
C PHE A 47 -0.01 -23.42 17.34
N ALA A 48 -0.47 -23.79 18.54
CA ALA A 48 -1.87 -23.64 18.94
C ALA A 48 -2.28 -22.19 19.26
N SER A 49 -1.32 -21.34 19.61
CA SER A 49 -1.58 -19.91 19.89
C SER A 49 -1.94 -19.11 18.63
N LEU A 50 -1.32 -19.44 17.48
CA LEU A 50 -1.34 -18.63 16.26
C LEU A 50 -2.74 -18.46 15.67
N GLN A 51 -3.58 -19.50 15.70
CA GLN A 51 -4.92 -19.43 15.11
C GLN A 51 -5.87 -18.53 15.90
N ASN A 52 -5.69 -18.43 17.23
CA ASN A 52 -6.42 -17.50 18.10
C ASN A 52 -5.86 -16.06 18.02
N TYR A 53 -4.61 -15.90 17.58
CA TYR A 53 -3.96 -14.61 17.33
C TYR A 53 -4.49 -13.97 16.04
N GLU A 54 -4.75 -14.77 14.99
CA GLU A 54 -5.30 -14.30 13.71
C GLU A 54 -6.77 -13.82 13.77
N GLN A 55 -7.49 -14.09 14.86
CA GLN A 55 -8.87 -13.62 15.09
C GLN A 55 -8.92 -12.30 15.89
N GLN A 56 -7.79 -11.77 16.35
CA GLN A 56 -7.77 -10.55 17.15
C GLN A 56 -8.15 -9.32 16.31
N PRO A 57 -8.95 -8.35 16.84
CA PRO A 57 -9.42 -7.21 16.07
C PRO A 57 -8.31 -6.40 15.38
N TRP A 58 -7.18 -6.17 16.05
CA TRP A 58 -6.03 -5.48 15.46
C TRP A 58 -5.42 -6.26 14.27
N PHE A 59 -5.41 -7.60 14.32
CA PHE A 59 -4.89 -8.44 13.24
C PHE A 59 -5.83 -8.40 12.03
N LEU A 60 -7.14 -8.48 12.26
CA LEU A 60 -8.16 -8.34 11.22
C LEU A 60 -8.05 -6.97 10.54
N LEU A 61 -7.83 -5.90 11.30
CA LEU A 61 -7.65 -4.55 10.77
C LEU A 61 -6.34 -4.40 9.99
N ILE A 62 -5.18 -4.85 10.53
CA ILE A 62 -3.89 -4.75 9.82
C ILE A 62 -3.89 -5.53 8.51
N THR A 63 -4.55 -6.70 8.45
CA THR A 63 -4.60 -7.50 7.21
C THR A 63 -5.65 -7.00 6.22
N HIS A 64 -6.79 -6.46 6.67
CA HIS A 64 -7.78 -5.86 5.77
C HIS A 64 -7.33 -4.52 5.18
N TYR A 65 -6.66 -3.68 5.97
CA TYR A 65 -6.12 -2.38 5.58
C TYR A 65 -4.59 -2.45 5.39
N SER A 66 -4.12 -3.51 4.71
CA SER A 66 -2.69 -3.82 4.62
C SER A 66 -1.91 -2.89 3.70
N ASP A 67 -2.59 -2.28 2.71
CA ASP A 67 -2.06 -1.20 1.86
C ASP A 67 -1.64 0.04 2.66
N LEU A 68 -2.22 0.23 3.85
CA LEU A 68 -1.81 1.26 4.80
C LEU A 68 -0.83 0.73 5.84
N PHE A 69 -1.22 -0.30 6.60
CA PHE A 69 -0.53 -0.68 7.84
C PHE A 69 0.57 -1.73 7.67
N VAL A 70 0.67 -2.40 6.52
CA VAL A 70 1.75 -3.36 6.22
C VAL A 70 2.66 -2.83 5.11
N PHE A 71 2.09 -2.29 4.03
CA PHE A 71 2.86 -1.82 2.88
C PHE A 71 3.84 -0.70 3.25
N PHE A 72 3.39 0.40 3.85
CA PHE A 72 4.27 1.55 4.07
C PHE A 72 5.41 1.30 5.07
N PRO A 73 5.19 0.67 6.25
CA PRO A 73 6.29 0.32 7.15
C PRO A 73 7.32 -0.63 6.55
N VAL A 74 6.89 -1.55 5.67
CA VAL A 74 7.74 -2.61 5.13
C VAL A 74 8.30 -2.22 3.76
N PHE A 75 7.46 -2.21 2.73
CA PHE A 75 7.86 -1.93 1.35
C PHE A 75 8.07 -0.43 1.09
N GLY A 76 7.33 0.46 1.76
CA GLY A 76 7.56 1.91 1.72
C GLY A 76 8.92 2.30 2.31
N SER A 77 9.32 1.71 3.44
CA SER A 77 10.68 1.90 3.99
C SER A 77 11.77 1.32 3.08
N ILE A 78 11.55 0.18 2.43
CA ILE A 78 12.49 -0.35 1.43
C ILE A 78 12.61 0.58 0.21
N ALA A 79 11.49 1.12 -0.28
CA ALA A 79 11.49 2.10 -1.36
C ALA A 79 12.25 3.39 -0.96
N LEU A 80 12.07 3.93 0.25
CA LEU A 80 12.88 5.04 0.76
C LEU A 80 14.38 4.71 0.73
N ILE A 81 14.79 3.53 1.20
CA ILE A 81 16.21 3.11 1.18
C ILE A 81 16.72 2.97 -0.25
N ALA A 82 15.93 2.41 -1.17
CA ALA A 82 16.30 2.17 -2.55
C ALA A 82 16.40 3.47 -3.39
N PHE A 83 15.50 4.42 -3.15
CA PHE A 83 15.48 5.73 -3.82
C PHE A 83 16.38 6.79 -3.15
N HIS A 84 17.07 6.46 -2.05
CA HIS A 84 17.98 7.39 -1.35
C HIS A 84 19.10 7.92 -2.24
N THR A 85 19.83 7.03 -2.93
CA THR A 85 20.94 7.40 -3.82
C THR A 85 20.48 8.29 -5.00
N PRO A 86 19.45 7.95 -5.80
CA PRO A 86 18.98 8.84 -6.86
C PRO A 86 18.44 10.16 -6.33
N ALA A 87 17.72 10.17 -5.20
CA ALA A 87 17.28 11.43 -4.58
C ALA A 87 18.48 12.31 -4.19
N ALA A 88 19.53 11.73 -3.58
CA ALA A 88 20.74 12.47 -3.20
C ALA A 88 21.51 13.02 -4.40
N VAL A 89 21.66 12.25 -5.50
CA VAL A 89 22.24 12.75 -6.76
C VAL A 89 21.40 13.89 -7.35
N LEU A 90 20.07 13.76 -7.35
CA LEU A 90 19.19 14.80 -7.88
C LEU A 90 19.26 16.10 -7.07
N VAL A 91 19.35 16.04 -5.73
CA VAL A 91 19.58 17.21 -4.88
C VAL A 91 20.97 17.80 -5.13
N ASP A 92 21.99 16.95 -5.27
CA ASP A 92 23.36 17.38 -5.58
C ASP A 92 23.44 18.18 -6.89
N ILE A 93 22.72 17.75 -7.93
CA ILE A 93 22.64 18.43 -9.23
C ILE A 93 22.02 19.85 -9.13
N TYR A 94 21.26 20.18 -8.09
CA TYR A 94 20.74 21.53 -7.88
C TYR A 94 21.59 22.39 -6.92
N TRP A 95 22.34 21.79 -6.00
CA TRP A 95 23.13 22.52 -5.00
C TRP A 95 24.61 22.64 -5.39
N ASN A 96 25.15 21.68 -6.12
CA ASN A 96 26.55 21.65 -6.55
C ASN A 96 26.72 22.39 -7.88
N LYS A 97 26.90 23.72 -7.80
CA LYS A 97 27.15 24.60 -8.94
C LYS A 97 28.37 24.17 -9.76
N ASP A 98 29.42 23.67 -9.10
CA ASP A 98 30.67 23.26 -9.73
C ASP A 98 30.48 22.05 -10.66
N ARG A 99 29.56 21.14 -10.31
CA ARG A 99 29.16 20.00 -11.17
C ARG A 99 28.15 20.38 -12.27
N HIS A 100 27.74 21.65 -12.45
CA HIS A 100 26.80 22.00 -13.53
C HIS A 100 27.38 21.83 -14.94
N GLY A 101 28.70 22.04 -15.12
CA GLY A 101 29.38 21.99 -16.43
C GLY A 101 28.78 22.96 -17.45
N ASP A 102 28.74 22.55 -18.72
CA ASP A 102 28.33 23.38 -19.87
C ASP A 102 26.87 23.89 -19.83
N TYR A 103 26.06 23.41 -18.87
CA TYR A 103 24.63 23.69 -18.80
C TYR A 103 24.21 24.24 -17.41
N PRO A 104 24.61 25.48 -17.07
CA PRO A 104 24.37 26.11 -15.77
C PRO A 104 22.86 26.28 -15.49
N ILE A 105 22.39 25.62 -14.43
CA ILE A 105 21.00 25.72 -13.98
C ILE A 105 20.82 27.07 -13.27
N HIS A 106 20.31 28.06 -14.00
CA HIS A 106 20.08 29.41 -13.49
C HIS A 106 19.13 29.37 -12.27
N TYR A 107 19.56 29.95 -11.15
CA TYR A 107 18.85 29.92 -9.86
C TYR A 107 18.56 28.49 -9.34
N SER A 108 19.49 27.55 -9.50
CA SER A 108 19.32 26.12 -9.18
C SER A 108 18.75 25.84 -7.77
N GLU A 109 19.33 26.45 -6.74
CA GLU A 109 18.90 26.32 -5.34
C GLU A 109 17.47 26.83 -5.11
N ALA A 110 17.15 28.01 -5.66
CA ALA A 110 15.81 28.60 -5.55
C ALA A 110 14.77 27.81 -6.35
N ARG A 111 15.13 27.25 -7.52
CA ARG A 111 14.28 26.34 -8.29
C ARG A 111 14.02 25.05 -7.51
N PHE A 112 15.04 24.49 -6.85
CA PHE A 112 14.87 23.31 -5.99
C PHE A 112 13.95 23.62 -4.81
N ALA A 113 14.20 24.71 -4.08
CA ALA A 113 13.38 25.12 -2.94
C ALA A 113 11.92 25.39 -3.34
N GLY A 114 11.69 26.05 -4.49
CA GLY A 114 10.37 26.30 -5.04
C GLY A 114 9.62 25.01 -5.39
N TRP A 115 10.25 24.08 -6.11
CA TRP A 115 9.63 22.78 -6.42
C TRP A 115 9.40 21.92 -5.18
N PHE A 116 10.33 21.91 -4.23
CA PHE A 116 10.14 21.23 -2.94
C PHE A 116 8.95 21.79 -2.15
N PHE A 117 8.83 23.13 -2.09
CA PHE A 117 7.68 23.80 -1.47
C PHE A 117 6.36 23.46 -2.18
N VAL A 118 6.35 23.41 -3.52
CA VAL A 118 5.18 22.95 -4.29
C VAL A 118 4.80 21.51 -3.94
N LEU A 119 5.77 20.58 -3.82
CA LEU A 119 5.49 19.20 -3.40
C LEU A 119 4.90 19.13 -1.97
N VAL A 120 5.39 19.94 -1.03
CA VAL A 120 4.82 20.05 0.33
C VAL A 120 3.39 20.61 0.29
N MET A 121 3.14 21.67 -0.48
CA MET A 121 1.80 22.28 -0.57
C MET A 121 0.78 21.36 -1.25
N LEU A 122 1.18 20.62 -2.30
CA LEU A 122 0.35 19.60 -2.93
C LEU A 122 0.07 18.43 -1.96
N SER A 123 1.09 17.98 -1.22
CA SER A 123 0.96 16.96 -0.17
C SER A 123 -0.08 17.35 0.88
N LEU A 124 -0.02 18.58 1.41
CA LEU A 124 -0.98 19.10 2.38
C LEU A 124 -2.38 19.22 1.76
N PHE A 125 -2.50 19.79 0.56
CA PHE A 125 -3.79 19.98 -0.11
C PHE A 125 -4.51 18.65 -0.39
N PHE A 126 -3.86 17.71 -1.08
CA PHE A 126 -4.43 16.39 -1.36
C PHE A 126 -4.63 15.57 -0.08
N GLY A 127 -3.74 15.74 0.90
CA GLY A 127 -3.87 15.12 2.22
C GLY A 127 -5.18 15.51 2.90
N TRP A 128 -5.43 16.81 3.04
CA TRP A 128 -6.64 17.34 3.68
C TRP A 128 -7.91 17.02 2.87
N LYS A 129 -7.85 17.08 1.54
CA LYS A 129 -8.98 16.70 0.66
C LYS A 129 -9.39 15.24 0.80
N THR A 130 -8.43 14.33 0.96
CA THR A 130 -8.68 12.87 1.04
C THR A 130 -9.42 12.50 2.34
N LEU A 131 -9.05 13.11 3.46
CA LEU A 131 -9.67 12.87 4.77
C LEU A 131 -11.14 13.36 4.86
N GLY A 132 -11.51 14.31 3.99
CA GLY A 132 -12.86 14.86 3.87
C GLY A 132 -13.89 13.94 3.21
N GLY A 133 -13.50 12.76 2.72
CA GLY A 133 -14.41 11.80 2.07
C GLY A 133 -15.59 11.36 2.95
N SER A 134 -16.71 10.99 2.32
CA SER A 134 -17.93 10.61 3.04
C SER A 134 -17.86 9.24 3.72
N GLU A 135 -17.00 8.36 3.18
CA GLU A 135 -16.87 6.97 3.58
C GLU A 135 -15.96 6.83 4.80
N ARG A 136 -16.26 5.86 5.66
CA ARG A 136 -15.58 5.65 6.95
C ARG A 136 -15.18 4.20 7.10
N THR A 137 -13.97 3.97 7.57
CA THR A 137 -13.36 2.64 7.70
C THR A 137 -13.48 2.12 9.14
N LEU A 138 -13.35 0.82 9.34
CA LEU A 138 -13.53 0.21 10.66
C LEU A 138 -12.39 0.57 11.64
N TRP A 139 -11.16 0.81 11.14
CA TRP A 139 -10.07 1.33 11.96
C TRP A 139 -10.29 2.77 12.47
N GLN A 140 -11.26 3.49 11.90
CA GLN A 140 -11.64 4.84 12.36
C GLN A 140 -12.59 4.83 13.58
N LEU A 141 -13.10 3.67 13.99
CA LEU A 141 -13.92 3.49 15.19
C LEU A 141 -13.07 2.92 16.32
N LYS A 142 -13.31 3.36 17.57
CA LYS A 142 -12.61 2.82 18.75
C LYS A 142 -12.82 1.30 18.89
N PRO A 143 -11.83 0.57 19.45
CA PRO A 143 -11.96 -0.87 19.67
C PRO A 143 -13.20 -1.24 20.48
N ASP A 144 -13.62 -0.43 21.45
CA ASP A 144 -14.79 -0.73 22.28
C ASP A 144 -16.12 -0.53 21.53
N VAL A 145 -16.16 0.37 20.55
CA VAL A 145 -17.32 0.52 19.65
C VAL A 145 -17.43 -0.70 18.72
N LEU A 146 -16.30 -1.22 18.24
CA LEU A 146 -16.27 -2.46 17.45
C LEU A 146 -16.65 -3.70 18.29
N LYS A 147 -16.24 -3.77 19.57
CA LYS A 147 -16.58 -4.85 20.51
C LYS A 147 -18.04 -4.80 21.00
N ALA A 148 -18.60 -3.59 21.13
CA ALA A 148 -19.97 -3.39 21.62
C ALA A 148 -21.04 -3.68 20.55
N ASP A 149 -20.71 -3.54 19.27
CA ASP A 149 -21.64 -3.86 18.18
C ASP A 149 -21.96 -5.36 18.13
N ARG A 150 -23.26 -5.70 18.06
CA ARG A 150 -23.77 -7.09 18.02
C ARG A 150 -24.44 -7.47 16.69
N GLY A 151 -24.51 -6.52 15.75
CA GLY A 151 -25.35 -6.61 14.57
C GLY A 151 -26.82 -6.23 14.84
N VAL A 152 -27.69 -6.46 13.87
CA VAL A 152 -29.13 -6.17 13.89
C VAL A 152 -29.89 -7.37 13.30
N GLY A 153 -31.04 -7.71 13.88
CA GLY A 153 -31.98 -8.70 13.31
C GLY A 153 -31.42 -10.11 13.16
N CYS A 154 -30.49 -10.52 14.04
CA CYS A 154 -29.90 -11.86 14.03
C CYS A 154 -30.87 -12.91 14.59
N VAL A 155 -31.35 -13.82 13.73
CA VAL A 155 -32.13 -14.99 14.15
C VAL A 155 -31.21 -16.12 14.63
N ALA A 156 -31.76 -17.07 15.41
CA ALA A 156 -31.01 -18.19 15.97
C ALA A 156 -30.31 -19.08 14.90
N ALA A 157 -30.83 -19.08 13.67
CA ALA A 157 -30.27 -19.77 12.51
C ALA A 157 -29.10 -19.01 11.82
N GLY A 158 -28.44 -18.07 12.50
CA GLY A 158 -27.19 -17.45 12.03
C GLY A 158 -27.30 -16.37 10.94
N ARG A 159 -28.48 -16.19 10.33
CA ARG A 159 -28.75 -15.05 9.43
C ARG A 159 -29.09 -13.79 10.24
N CYS A 160 -28.49 -12.65 9.88
CA CYS A 160 -28.79 -11.33 10.43
C CYS A 160 -29.36 -10.39 9.37
N GLU A 161 -29.92 -9.25 9.77
CA GLU A 161 -30.15 -8.11 8.86
C GLU A 161 -28.87 -7.30 8.62
N ARG A 162 -27.98 -7.30 9.61
CA ARG A 162 -26.60 -6.81 9.59
C ARG A 162 -25.81 -7.56 10.66
N VAL A 163 -24.65 -8.13 10.35
CA VAL A 163 -23.74 -8.74 11.35
C VAL A 163 -22.94 -7.68 12.11
N SER A 164 -22.18 -8.05 13.16
CA SER A 164 -21.32 -7.06 13.82
C SER A 164 -20.16 -6.60 12.92
N PHE A 165 -19.57 -5.44 13.21
CA PHE A 165 -18.41 -4.93 12.49
C PHE A 165 -17.22 -5.92 12.46
N ILE A 166 -17.00 -6.67 13.55
CA ILE A 166 -15.95 -7.69 13.62
C ILE A 166 -16.36 -8.97 12.89
N ASP A 167 -17.64 -9.40 12.98
CA ASP A 167 -18.16 -10.56 12.21
C ASP A 167 -18.00 -10.35 10.69
N ALA A 168 -18.22 -9.13 10.19
CA ALA A 168 -18.08 -8.83 8.76
C ALA A 168 -16.61 -8.96 8.28
N LEU A 169 -15.65 -8.49 9.09
CA LEU A 169 -14.22 -8.66 8.80
C LEU A 169 -13.78 -10.12 8.84
N SER A 170 -14.22 -10.88 9.85
CA SER A 170 -13.87 -12.30 9.98
C SER A 170 -14.53 -13.16 8.90
N ASN A 171 -15.76 -12.85 8.48
CA ASN A 171 -16.38 -13.44 7.28
C ASN A 171 -15.51 -13.22 6.03
N VAL A 172 -15.17 -11.97 5.70
CA VAL A 172 -14.35 -11.68 4.50
C VAL A 172 -12.98 -12.37 4.56
N ARG A 173 -12.36 -12.41 5.75
CA ARG A 173 -11.13 -13.17 5.99
C ARG A 173 -11.29 -14.68 5.77
N GLN A 174 -12.38 -15.29 6.25
CA GLN A 174 -12.64 -16.71 6.05
C GLN A 174 -12.84 -17.04 4.57
N ILE A 175 -13.71 -16.29 3.89
CA ILE A 175 -14.02 -16.48 2.46
C ILE A 175 -12.75 -16.32 1.60
N SER A 176 -11.90 -15.34 1.90
CA SER A 176 -10.64 -15.12 1.17
C SER A 176 -9.57 -16.18 1.42
N ARG A 177 -9.78 -17.09 2.36
CA ARG A 177 -8.92 -18.26 2.59
C ARG A 177 -9.46 -19.52 1.95
N GLU A 178 -10.78 -19.66 1.91
CA GLU A 178 -11.50 -20.82 1.39
C GLU A 178 -11.71 -20.74 -0.14
N ARG A 179 -11.99 -19.55 -0.68
CA ARG A 179 -12.24 -19.35 -2.12
C ARG A 179 -11.03 -18.75 -2.85
N ILE A 180 -10.94 -19.07 -4.13
CA ILE A 180 -9.94 -18.54 -5.07
C ILE A 180 -10.48 -17.31 -5.83
N THR A 181 -11.81 -17.13 -5.88
CA THR A 181 -12.44 -15.94 -6.47
C THR A 181 -13.33 -15.23 -5.45
N LEU A 182 -13.08 -13.93 -5.25
CA LEU A 182 -13.88 -13.00 -4.45
C LEU A 182 -14.44 -11.85 -5.32
N SER A 183 -13.76 -11.56 -6.43
CA SER A 183 -14.31 -10.87 -7.61
C SER A 183 -15.76 -11.29 -7.92
N ASP A 184 -16.02 -12.60 -8.04
CA ASP A 184 -17.34 -13.21 -8.22
C ASP A 184 -18.39 -12.83 -7.16
N LEU A 185 -17.98 -12.41 -5.96
CA LEU A 185 -18.88 -12.03 -4.87
C LEU A 185 -19.20 -10.52 -4.84
N LYS A 186 -18.53 -9.70 -5.66
CA LYS A 186 -18.89 -8.28 -5.84
C LYS A 186 -20.33 -8.18 -6.35
N ARG A 187 -21.05 -7.13 -5.92
CA ARG A 187 -22.41 -6.82 -6.37
C ARG A 187 -22.56 -5.34 -6.65
N ASP A 188 -22.96 -5.01 -7.87
CA ASP A 188 -23.26 -3.63 -8.25
C ASP A 188 -24.62 -3.23 -7.66
N CYS A 189 -24.57 -2.69 -6.45
CA CYS A 189 -25.74 -2.23 -5.71
C CYS A 189 -26.23 -0.83 -6.14
N SER A 190 -25.47 -0.14 -6.99
CA SER A 190 -25.96 0.98 -7.77
C SER A 190 -26.67 0.46 -9.02
N ARG A 191 -27.82 1.04 -9.37
CA ARG A 191 -28.45 0.77 -10.67
C ARG A 191 -27.77 1.65 -11.70
N ASP A 192 -26.86 1.07 -12.47
CA ASP A 192 -26.37 1.71 -13.70
C ASP A 192 -27.56 2.11 -14.57
N ARG A 193 -27.47 3.29 -15.17
CA ARG A 193 -28.52 3.91 -15.98
C ARG A 193 -28.31 3.69 -17.49
N PHE A 194 -27.15 3.18 -17.88
CA PHE A 194 -26.70 2.97 -19.25
C PHE A 194 -26.46 1.49 -19.57
N ILE A 195 -26.12 0.67 -18.57
CA ILE A 195 -26.01 -0.79 -18.72
C ILE A 195 -27.32 -1.46 -18.30
N GLU A 196 -28.00 -2.11 -19.25
CA GLU A 196 -29.10 -3.02 -18.91
C GLU A 196 -28.54 -4.25 -18.18
N GLN A 197 -29.03 -4.53 -16.96
CA GLN A 197 -28.57 -5.67 -16.16
C GLN A 197 -28.99 -7.02 -16.78
N THR A 198 -28.18 -7.51 -17.71
CA THR A 198 -28.28 -8.82 -18.37
C THR A 198 -27.77 -9.93 -17.44
N GLY A 199 -28.44 -11.09 -17.47
CA GLY A 199 -28.02 -12.29 -16.75
C GLY A 199 -28.49 -12.34 -15.29
N ASP A 200 -27.72 -11.81 -14.35
CA ASP A 200 -27.77 -12.27 -12.95
C ASP A 200 -28.73 -11.50 -12.02
N LYS A 201 -30.04 -11.59 -12.32
CA LYS A 201 -31.12 -11.19 -11.40
C LYS A 201 -31.54 -12.32 -10.44
N GLY A 202 -30.98 -13.53 -10.61
CA GLY A 202 -31.48 -14.77 -10.03
C GLY A 202 -30.52 -15.52 -9.10
N ALA A 203 -29.21 -15.49 -9.34
CA ALA A 203 -28.28 -16.29 -8.55
C ALA A 203 -28.25 -15.81 -7.10
N ARG A 204 -28.25 -16.79 -6.21
CA ARG A 204 -27.91 -16.58 -4.82
C ARG A 204 -26.38 -16.55 -4.76
N ARG A 205 -25.79 -15.46 -4.27
CA ARG A 205 -24.35 -15.38 -3.96
C ARG A 205 -24.18 -15.24 -2.43
N TYR A 206 -23.00 -15.55 -1.89
CA TYR A 206 -22.70 -15.31 -0.47
C TYR A 206 -22.68 -13.79 -0.14
N CYS A 207 -22.97 -13.39 1.09
CA CYS A 207 -22.99 -11.97 1.51
C CYS A 207 -22.37 -11.76 2.92
N PRO A 208 -21.15 -11.20 3.05
CA PRO A 208 -20.48 -11.03 4.35
C PRO A 208 -21.23 -10.21 5.40
N PRO A 209 -22.01 -9.15 5.06
CA PRO A 209 -22.81 -8.44 6.05
C PRO A 209 -24.01 -9.19 6.64
N LEU A 210 -24.35 -10.42 6.19
CA LEU A 210 -25.59 -11.13 6.54
C LEU A 210 -25.41 -12.43 7.36
N ALA A 211 -24.21 -13.02 7.40
CA ALA A 211 -23.96 -14.35 7.93
C ALA A 211 -23.15 -14.33 9.24
N LYS A 212 -23.53 -15.05 10.29
CA LYS A 212 -22.64 -15.26 11.44
C LYS A 212 -21.72 -16.46 11.23
N VAL A 213 -20.42 -16.22 11.38
CA VAL A 213 -19.28 -17.18 11.22
C VAL A 213 -19.51 -18.54 11.89
N ALA A 214 -20.23 -18.57 13.02
CA ALA A 214 -20.23 -19.66 13.99
C ALA A 214 -20.48 -21.08 13.45
N LYS A 215 -21.15 -21.22 12.30
CA LYS A 215 -21.23 -22.47 11.52
C LYS A 215 -21.35 -22.19 10.02
N LEU A 216 -20.23 -21.92 9.33
CA LEU A 216 -20.19 -22.07 7.87
C LEU A 216 -20.08 -23.58 7.51
N ASN A 217 -21.23 -24.24 7.37
CA ASN A 217 -21.34 -25.36 6.43
C ASN A 217 -21.56 -24.74 5.04
N PRO A 218 -20.75 -25.09 4.01
CA PRO A 218 -20.88 -24.48 2.68
C PRO A 218 -22.20 -24.86 1.98
N ASP A 219 -22.80 -25.98 2.36
CA ASP A 219 -24.06 -26.52 1.84
C ASP A 219 -25.32 -25.91 2.48
N ASP A 220 -25.19 -25.10 3.55
CA ASP A 220 -26.33 -24.46 4.20
C ASP A 220 -26.89 -23.33 3.32
N ASP A 221 -28.04 -23.59 2.68
CA ASP A 221 -28.78 -22.69 1.78
C ASP A 221 -29.22 -21.36 2.45
N LEU A 222 -29.00 -21.21 3.76
CA LEU A 222 -29.17 -19.95 4.49
C LEU A 222 -28.13 -18.87 4.15
N PHE A 223 -26.92 -19.24 3.71
CA PHE A 223 -25.86 -18.27 3.43
C PHE A 223 -25.91 -17.68 2.02
N TRP A 224 -26.68 -18.31 1.14
CA TRP A 224 -26.84 -17.95 -0.26
C TRP A 224 -28.00 -16.96 -0.44
N VAL A 225 -27.71 -15.70 -0.81
CA VAL A 225 -28.67 -14.59 -0.75
C VAL A 225 -28.80 -13.85 -2.10
N ARG A 226 -30.04 -13.46 -2.44
CA ARG A 226 -30.39 -12.65 -3.64
C ARG A 226 -29.87 -11.21 -3.55
N ASN A 227 -29.47 -10.63 -4.68
CA ASN A 227 -28.78 -9.32 -4.76
C ASN A 227 -29.46 -8.19 -3.97
N LYS A 228 -30.79 -7.99 -4.10
CA LYS A 228 -31.53 -6.94 -3.37
C LYS A 228 -31.35 -7.00 -1.84
N ALA A 229 -31.32 -8.21 -1.25
CA ALA A 229 -31.18 -8.37 0.19
C ALA A 229 -29.73 -8.15 0.67
N CYS A 230 -28.74 -8.57 -0.13
CA CYS A 230 -27.34 -8.26 0.18
C CYS A 230 -27.04 -6.75 0.06
N CYS A 231 -27.56 -6.08 -0.97
CA CYS A 231 -27.41 -4.63 -1.13
C CYS A 231 -28.03 -3.83 0.02
N ALA A 232 -29.20 -4.24 0.51
CA ALA A 232 -29.78 -3.63 1.72
C ALA A 232 -28.89 -3.82 2.96
N ALA A 233 -28.22 -4.97 3.09
CA ALA A 233 -27.30 -5.25 4.19
C ALA A 233 -25.99 -4.44 4.09
N LEU A 234 -25.41 -4.34 2.89
CA LEU A 234 -24.24 -3.49 2.60
C LEU A 234 -24.54 -2.02 2.94
N GLN A 235 -25.68 -1.49 2.49
CA GLN A 235 -26.14 -0.13 2.82
C GLN A 235 -26.38 0.08 4.32
N ARG A 236 -27.01 -0.89 5.01
CA ARG A 236 -27.19 -0.87 6.47
C ARG A 236 -25.86 -0.92 7.22
N PHE A 237 -24.87 -1.67 6.72
CA PHE A 237 -23.54 -1.76 7.31
C PHE A 237 -22.79 -0.43 7.18
N ASP A 238 -22.67 0.10 5.97
CA ASP A 238 -22.02 1.40 5.72
C ASP A 238 -22.69 2.55 6.48
N SER A 239 -24.03 2.57 6.51
CA SER A 239 -24.80 3.55 7.30
C SER A 239 -24.54 3.41 8.80
N ALA A 240 -24.39 2.19 9.32
CA ALA A 240 -24.05 1.96 10.72
C ALA A 240 -22.63 2.46 11.04
N VAL A 241 -21.62 2.15 10.21
CA VAL A 241 -20.24 2.66 10.40
C VAL A 241 -20.20 4.19 10.37
N LYS A 242 -20.88 4.82 9.42
CA LYS A 242 -21.00 6.28 9.31
C LYS A 242 -21.70 6.91 10.52
N THR A 243 -22.77 6.28 11.02
CA THR A 243 -23.50 6.73 12.22
C THR A 243 -22.63 6.59 13.47
N SER A 244 -21.94 5.45 13.63
CA SER A 244 -20.99 5.23 14.73
C SER A 244 -19.85 6.25 14.71
N PHE A 245 -19.33 6.62 13.53
CA PHE A 245 -18.25 7.61 13.38
C PHE A 245 -18.72 9.06 13.60
N ALA A 246 -20.00 9.37 13.34
CA ALA A 246 -20.52 10.72 13.47
C ALA A 246 -20.29 11.29 14.88
N ALA A 247 -20.54 10.50 15.92
CA ALA A 247 -20.25 10.84 17.32
C ALA A 247 -18.73 10.96 17.57
N PRO A 248 -18.19 12.14 17.98
CA PRO A 248 -16.76 12.32 18.20
C PRO A 248 -16.16 11.39 19.28
N SER A 249 -16.96 11.00 20.27
CA SER A 249 -16.59 10.04 21.34
C SER A 249 -16.13 8.69 20.82
N ASN A 250 -16.62 8.28 19.64
CA ASN A 250 -16.49 6.94 19.09
C ASN A 250 -15.31 6.80 18.12
N ARG A 251 -14.68 7.91 17.72
CA ARG A 251 -13.60 7.94 16.74
C ARG A 251 -12.30 7.45 17.37
N SER A 252 -11.55 6.62 16.66
CA SER A 252 -10.28 6.07 17.15
C SER A 252 -9.21 7.16 17.31
N SER A 253 -8.29 6.99 18.26
CA SER A 253 -7.10 7.85 18.36
C SER A 253 -6.25 7.78 17.08
N THR A 254 -6.23 6.60 16.46
CA THR A 254 -5.62 6.32 15.16
C THR A 254 -6.23 7.19 14.06
N THR A 255 -7.52 7.56 14.11
CA THR A 255 -8.12 8.52 13.16
C THR A 255 -7.42 9.89 13.24
N ALA A 256 -7.28 10.44 14.44
CA ALA A 256 -6.66 11.74 14.64
C ALA A 256 -5.17 11.71 14.28
N PHE A 257 -4.47 10.64 14.64
CA PHE A 257 -3.07 10.44 14.28
C PHE A 257 -2.86 10.29 12.77
N GLN A 258 -3.69 9.46 12.11
CA GLN A 258 -3.62 9.27 10.66
C GLN A 258 -3.91 10.58 9.90
N ALA A 259 -4.80 11.44 10.41
CA ALA A 259 -5.08 12.73 9.78
C ALA A 259 -3.83 13.63 9.69
N TRP A 260 -2.98 13.62 10.72
CA TRP A 260 -1.68 14.32 10.72
C TRP A 260 -0.62 13.62 9.87
N MET A 261 -0.64 12.29 9.80
CA MET A 261 0.34 11.52 9.02
C MET A 261 0.00 11.45 7.52
N TRP A 262 -1.28 11.61 7.13
CA TRP A 262 -1.74 11.44 5.74
C TRP A 262 -0.97 12.28 4.69
N PRO A 263 -0.63 13.57 4.94
CA PRO A 263 0.20 14.35 4.02
C PRO A 263 1.58 13.73 3.75
N PHE A 264 2.20 13.02 4.71
CA PHE A 264 3.52 12.41 4.52
C PHE A 264 3.48 11.24 3.53
N TYR A 265 2.41 10.44 3.53
CA TYR A 265 2.17 9.40 2.52
C TYR A 265 2.03 10.00 1.11
N VAL A 266 1.24 11.07 0.99
CA VAL A 266 1.08 11.79 -0.27
C VAL A 266 2.41 12.43 -0.72
N PHE A 267 3.17 13.02 0.21
CA PHE A 267 4.49 13.60 -0.08
C PHE A 267 5.48 12.56 -0.59
N PHE A 268 5.50 11.36 0.00
CA PHE A 268 6.32 10.26 -0.47
C PHE A 268 5.96 9.86 -1.91
N LEU A 269 4.68 9.66 -2.21
CA LEU A 269 4.23 9.29 -3.57
C LEU A 269 4.55 10.39 -4.59
N LEU A 270 4.28 11.66 -4.27
CA LEU A 270 4.64 12.81 -5.11
C LEU A 270 6.18 12.93 -5.30
N THR A 271 6.95 12.62 -4.26
CA THR A 271 8.42 12.58 -4.31
C THR A 271 8.93 11.47 -5.23
N LEU A 272 8.33 10.28 -5.22
CA LEU A 272 8.65 9.21 -6.15
C LEU A 272 8.31 9.58 -7.60
N VAL A 273 7.18 10.25 -7.84
CA VAL A 273 6.84 10.81 -9.17
C VAL A 273 7.87 11.85 -9.61
N ALA A 274 8.26 12.77 -8.72
CA ALA A 274 9.27 13.78 -9.02
C ALA A 274 10.65 13.16 -9.31
N ILE A 275 11.09 12.16 -8.54
CA ILE A 275 12.34 11.42 -8.76
C ILE A 275 12.29 10.71 -10.11
N SER A 276 11.28 9.88 -10.40
CA SER A 276 11.19 9.17 -11.69
C SER A 276 11.15 10.13 -12.89
N THR A 277 10.43 11.25 -12.76
CA THR A 277 10.39 12.29 -13.81
C THR A 277 11.76 12.94 -14.03
N LEU A 278 12.45 13.33 -12.95
CA LEU A 278 13.77 13.94 -13.04
C LEU A 278 14.84 12.97 -13.54
N LEU A 279 14.77 11.68 -13.17
CA LEU A 279 15.63 10.63 -13.72
C LEU A 279 15.41 10.46 -15.21
N ALA A 280 14.15 10.40 -15.68
CA ALA A 280 13.83 10.27 -17.10
C ALA A 280 14.35 11.47 -17.92
N VAL A 281 14.12 12.69 -17.43
CA VAL A 281 14.50 13.93 -18.13
C VAL A 281 16.01 14.21 -18.06
N ARG A 282 16.74 13.67 -17.08
CA ARG A 282 18.16 14.01 -16.81
C ARG A 282 19.13 12.83 -16.87
N ARG A 283 18.70 11.66 -17.38
CA ARG A 283 19.51 10.42 -17.40
C ARG A 283 20.93 10.64 -17.94
N GLU A 284 21.07 11.20 -19.15
CA GLU A 284 22.38 11.46 -19.74
C GLU A 284 23.28 12.36 -18.87
N ARG A 285 22.70 13.36 -18.20
CA ARG A 285 23.47 14.28 -17.34
C ARG A 285 23.96 13.53 -16.10
N ILE A 286 23.14 12.65 -15.53
CA ILE A 286 23.52 11.80 -14.40
C ILE A 286 24.64 10.83 -14.83
N GLU A 287 24.53 10.20 -16.00
CA GLU A 287 25.56 9.29 -16.53
C GLU A 287 26.90 10.01 -16.81
N LYS A 288 26.85 11.27 -17.26
CA LYS A 288 28.05 12.11 -17.53
C LYS A 288 28.67 12.72 -16.25
N GLN A 289 27.87 13.11 -15.26
CA GLN A 289 28.31 13.85 -14.06
C GLN A 289 28.46 13.00 -12.80
N TYR A 290 27.89 11.79 -12.80
CA TYR A 290 27.92 10.81 -11.70
C TYR A 290 28.08 9.36 -12.23
N PRO A 291 29.03 9.06 -13.15
CA PRO A 291 29.24 7.70 -13.65
C PRO A 291 29.50 6.68 -12.52
N GLU A 292 30.09 7.13 -11.40
CA GLU A 292 30.29 6.35 -10.17
C GLU A 292 28.97 5.82 -9.59
N HIS A 293 27.87 6.58 -9.70
CA HIS A 293 26.60 6.25 -9.08
C HIS A 293 25.53 5.76 -10.06
N ALA A 294 25.72 5.89 -11.39
CA ALA A 294 24.73 5.51 -12.41
C ALA A 294 24.26 4.04 -12.25
N ARG A 295 25.17 3.08 -12.05
CA ARG A 295 24.81 1.66 -11.82
C ARG A 295 24.07 1.44 -10.50
N ALA A 296 24.36 2.23 -9.47
CA ALA A 296 23.68 2.17 -8.17
C ALA A 296 22.27 2.77 -8.24
N ILE A 297 22.08 3.81 -9.06
CA ILE A 297 20.77 4.40 -9.39
C ILE A 297 19.90 3.38 -10.11
N ASP A 298 20.36 2.78 -11.22
CA ASP A 298 19.57 1.80 -11.99
C ASP A 298 19.08 0.63 -11.11
N ARG A 299 19.96 0.10 -10.23
CA ARG A 299 19.58 -0.97 -9.28
C ARG A 299 18.63 -0.49 -8.18
N GLY A 300 18.85 0.71 -7.64
CA GLY A 300 17.99 1.32 -6.61
C GLY A 300 16.58 1.58 -7.14
N VAL A 301 16.47 2.13 -8.35
CA VAL A 301 15.19 2.34 -9.04
C VAL A 301 14.49 1.01 -9.30
N LEU A 302 15.20 -0.03 -9.76
CA LEU A 302 14.61 -1.34 -10.02
C LEU A 302 14.07 -2.02 -8.75
N ILE A 303 14.87 -2.07 -7.66
CA ILE A 303 14.44 -2.70 -6.41
C ILE A 303 13.36 -1.87 -5.71
N GLY A 304 13.48 -0.54 -5.73
CA GLY A 304 12.44 0.37 -5.26
C GLY A 304 11.14 0.23 -6.04
N ALA A 305 11.21 -0.01 -7.35
CA ALA A 305 10.03 -0.29 -8.16
C ALA A 305 9.39 -1.63 -7.81
N CYS A 306 10.17 -2.71 -7.66
CA CYS A 306 9.68 -4.00 -7.20
C CYS A 306 9.00 -3.94 -5.82
N ALA A 307 9.51 -3.13 -4.89
CA ALA A 307 8.84 -2.87 -3.62
C ALA A 307 7.52 -2.09 -3.82
N MET A 308 7.55 -1.01 -4.61
CA MET A 308 6.36 -0.18 -4.88
C MET A 308 5.24 -0.90 -5.64
N LEU A 309 5.54 -1.93 -6.44
CA LEU A 309 4.53 -2.78 -7.08
C LEU A 309 3.59 -3.46 -6.08
N MET A 310 3.98 -3.63 -4.81
CA MET A 310 3.08 -4.16 -3.79
C MET A 310 1.95 -3.19 -3.42
N LEU A 311 2.11 -1.87 -3.60
CA LEU A 311 1.09 -0.86 -3.28
C LEU A 311 -0.22 -1.05 -4.08
N PRO A 312 -0.25 -1.00 -5.42
CA PRO A 312 -1.50 -1.14 -6.18
C PRO A 312 -2.12 -2.53 -6.00
N LEU A 313 -1.30 -3.57 -5.80
CA LEU A 313 -1.78 -4.93 -5.53
C LEU A 313 -2.55 -4.97 -4.20
N MET A 314 -1.91 -4.53 -3.11
CA MET A 314 -2.52 -4.51 -1.78
C MET A 314 -3.70 -3.54 -1.72
N HIS A 315 -3.62 -2.40 -2.42
CA HIS A 315 -4.71 -1.43 -2.49
C HIS A 315 -5.93 -1.97 -3.25
N ASN A 316 -5.75 -2.62 -4.41
CA ASN A 316 -6.86 -3.27 -5.13
C ASN A 316 -7.53 -4.37 -4.29
N ALA A 317 -6.75 -5.14 -3.52
CA ALA A 317 -7.26 -6.12 -2.58
C ALA A 317 -8.05 -5.49 -1.42
N PHE A 318 -7.56 -4.39 -0.85
CA PHE A 318 -8.29 -3.57 0.13
C PHE A 318 -9.61 -3.02 -0.45
N LEU A 319 -9.58 -2.47 -1.66
CA LEU A 319 -10.77 -1.95 -2.33
C LEU A 319 -11.81 -3.05 -2.52
N LEU A 320 -11.46 -4.17 -3.17
CA LEU A 320 -12.41 -5.26 -3.44
C LEU A 320 -12.98 -5.85 -2.14
N THR A 321 -12.17 -6.05 -1.10
CA THR A 321 -12.67 -6.50 0.21
C THR A 321 -13.55 -5.45 0.91
N THR A 322 -13.34 -4.16 0.68
CA THR A 322 -14.25 -3.08 1.13
C THR A 322 -15.56 -3.06 0.36
N HIS A 323 -15.53 -3.30 -0.96
CA HIS A 323 -16.75 -3.47 -1.78
C HIS A 323 -17.63 -4.62 -1.29
N LEU A 324 -17.05 -5.71 -0.77
CA LEU A 324 -17.78 -6.83 -0.16
C LEU A 324 -18.42 -6.52 1.21
N ILE A 325 -18.12 -5.37 1.84
CA ILE A 325 -18.61 -4.98 3.17
C ILE A 325 -19.48 -3.70 3.14
N HIS A 326 -19.11 -2.71 2.34
CA HIS A 326 -19.82 -1.42 2.22
C HIS A 326 -20.64 -1.30 0.92
N GLY A 327 -20.32 -2.08 -0.12
CA GLY A 327 -20.91 -1.95 -1.45
C GLY A 327 -20.53 -0.64 -2.16
N ASP A 328 -21.14 -0.41 -3.31
CA ASP A 328 -20.73 0.63 -4.28
C ASP A 328 -21.54 1.94 -4.17
N GLY A 329 -22.43 2.04 -3.17
CA GLY A 329 -23.37 3.16 -3.02
C GLY A 329 -22.82 4.41 -2.30
N GLY A 330 -21.52 4.53 -2.11
CA GLY A 330 -20.89 5.64 -1.38
C GLY A 330 -20.59 6.84 -2.29
N THR A 331 -20.81 8.06 -1.80
CA THR A 331 -20.23 9.27 -2.40
C THR A 331 -18.70 9.22 -2.26
N VAL A 332 -18.03 9.00 -3.40
CA VAL A 332 -16.65 8.50 -3.51
C VAL A 332 -15.66 9.25 -2.61
N SER A 333 -15.07 8.54 -1.65
CA SER A 333 -13.91 9.05 -0.91
C SER A 333 -12.66 8.96 -1.80
N PRO A 334 -11.72 9.93 -1.78
CA PRO A 334 -10.47 9.79 -2.54
C PRO A 334 -9.61 8.59 -2.12
N HIS A 335 -9.78 8.07 -0.89
CA HIS A 335 -9.23 6.76 -0.46
C HIS A 335 -9.78 5.55 -1.25
N ARG A 336 -10.88 5.74 -1.97
CA ARG A 336 -11.67 4.71 -2.66
C ARG A 336 -11.94 5.07 -4.14
N VAL A 337 -11.13 5.96 -4.71
CA VAL A 337 -11.08 6.18 -6.16
C VAL A 337 -9.92 5.34 -6.71
N PRO A 338 -10.15 4.08 -7.14
CA PRO A 338 -9.12 3.28 -7.80
C PRO A 338 -8.51 4.03 -8.97
N GLU A 339 -9.35 4.70 -9.78
CA GLU A 339 -8.95 5.37 -11.01
C GLU A 339 -7.84 6.39 -10.80
N THR A 340 -7.91 7.28 -9.80
CA THR A 340 -6.90 8.33 -9.61
C THR A 340 -5.60 7.81 -9.00
N PHE A 341 -5.66 6.90 -8.02
CA PHE A 341 -4.44 6.33 -7.43
C PHE A 341 -3.76 5.35 -8.40
N THR A 342 -4.53 4.49 -9.08
CA THR A 342 -4.00 3.55 -10.08
C THR A 342 -3.55 4.27 -11.35
N ALA A 343 -4.21 5.34 -11.81
CA ALA A 343 -3.69 6.12 -12.96
C ALA A 343 -2.41 6.89 -12.61
N LEU A 344 -2.32 7.48 -11.42
CA LEU A 344 -1.07 8.13 -10.97
C LEU A 344 0.06 7.10 -10.82
N PHE A 345 -0.24 5.92 -10.27
CA PHE A 345 0.72 4.81 -10.20
C PHE A 345 1.10 4.28 -11.59
N ALA A 346 0.16 4.15 -12.53
CA ALA A 346 0.42 3.70 -13.89
C ALA A 346 1.30 4.72 -14.63
N ALA A 347 1.03 6.02 -14.50
CA ALA A 347 1.89 7.08 -15.05
C ALA A 347 3.30 7.03 -14.45
N TRP A 348 3.43 6.82 -13.13
CA TRP A 348 4.73 6.61 -12.48
C TRP A 348 5.44 5.33 -12.97
N ALA A 349 4.73 4.22 -13.15
CA ALA A 349 5.30 2.97 -13.64
C ALA A 349 5.76 3.10 -15.11
N VAL A 350 4.99 3.81 -15.94
CA VAL A 350 5.41 4.18 -17.31
C VAL A 350 6.66 5.06 -17.29
N LEU A 351 6.75 6.06 -16.39
CA LEU A 351 7.98 6.85 -16.22
C LEU A 351 9.18 5.97 -15.84
N VAL A 352 9.01 5.01 -14.91
CA VAL A 352 10.07 4.05 -14.56
C VAL A 352 10.48 3.20 -15.77
N VAL A 353 9.53 2.66 -16.54
CA VAL A 353 9.85 1.91 -17.77
C VAL A 353 10.61 2.80 -18.77
N VAL A 354 10.19 4.05 -18.96
CA VAL A 354 10.89 5.04 -19.81
C VAL A 354 12.33 5.29 -19.33
N THR A 355 12.60 5.33 -18.02
CA THR A 355 14.00 5.44 -17.52
C THR A 355 14.90 4.28 -17.96
N PHE A 356 14.36 3.09 -18.20
CA PHE A 356 15.10 1.89 -18.60
C PHE A 356 15.13 1.63 -20.12
N LEU A 357 14.33 2.36 -20.91
CA LEU A 357 14.29 2.22 -22.38
C LEU A 357 15.38 3.00 -23.13
N HIS A 358 16.33 3.61 -22.42
CA HIS A 358 17.42 4.38 -23.03
C HIS A 358 18.50 3.45 -23.66
N PRO A 359 18.94 3.70 -24.92
CA PRO A 359 19.80 2.77 -25.67
C PRO A 359 21.19 2.52 -25.07
N ALA A 360 21.61 3.31 -24.08
CA ALA A 360 22.82 3.05 -23.30
C ALA A 360 22.82 1.68 -22.57
N ASN A 361 21.64 1.11 -22.31
CA ASN A 361 21.45 -0.14 -21.56
C ASN A 361 20.70 -1.21 -22.38
N ALA A 362 21.21 -1.60 -23.56
CA ALA A 362 20.58 -2.58 -24.46
C ALA A 362 20.13 -3.91 -23.79
N LYS A 363 20.78 -4.34 -22.69
CA LYS A 363 20.34 -5.51 -21.89
C LYS A 363 19.12 -5.23 -21.02
N ALA A 364 18.98 -4.02 -20.47
CA ALA A 364 17.79 -3.58 -19.73
C ALA A 364 16.64 -3.20 -20.68
N GLU A 365 16.95 -2.74 -21.89
CA GLU A 365 15.98 -2.47 -22.95
C GLU A 365 15.18 -3.73 -23.32
N MET A 366 15.84 -4.89 -23.52
CA MET A 366 15.12 -6.16 -23.70
C MET A 366 14.36 -6.58 -22.44
N PHE A 367 14.96 -6.50 -21.24
CA PHE A 367 14.29 -6.92 -20.00
C PHE A 367 13.03 -6.09 -19.72
N SER A 368 13.10 -4.76 -19.87
CA SER A 368 11.97 -3.86 -19.66
C SER A 368 10.86 -4.04 -20.71
N ARG A 369 11.19 -4.26 -21.99
CA ARG A 369 10.19 -4.60 -23.01
C ARG A 369 9.50 -5.94 -22.73
N VAL A 370 10.26 -6.99 -22.43
CA VAL A 370 9.71 -8.33 -22.15
C VAL A 370 8.85 -8.31 -20.88
N MET A 371 9.34 -7.73 -19.78
CA MET A 371 8.57 -7.58 -18.55
C MET A 371 7.35 -6.68 -18.73
N GLY A 372 7.45 -5.60 -19.51
CA GLY A 372 6.33 -4.71 -19.82
C GLY A 372 5.22 -5.41 -20.61
N ILE A 373 5.58 -6.19 -21.62
CA ILE A 373 4.62 -7.01 -22.40
C ILE A 373 3.98 -8.07 -21.50
N ILE A 374 4.78 -8.85 -20.76
CA ILE A 374 4.27 -9.90 -19.86
C ILE A 374 3.34 -9.30 -18.81
N ALA A 375 3.74 -8.22 -18.13
CA ALA A 375 2.92 -7.57 -17.12
C ALA A 375 1.61 -7.02 -17.71
N SER A 376 1.66 -6.39 -18.89
CA SER A 376 0.47 -5.85 -19.55
C SER A 376 -0.51 -6.94 -19.94
N VAL A 377 -0.04 -8.05 -20.52
CA VAL A 377 -0.86 -9.20 -20.91
C VAL A 377 -1.45 -9.91 -19.68
N VAL A 378 -0.63 -10.13 -18.65
CA VAL A 378 -1.07 -10.77 -17.39
C VAL A 378 -2.10 -9.92 -16.65
N PHE A 379 -1.91 -8.60 -16.60
CA PHE A 379 -2.86 -7.67 -16.00
C PHE A 379 -4.17 -7.57 -16.80
N ALA A 380 -4.09 -7.41 -18.13
CA ALA A 380 -5.26 -7.25 -19.00
C ALA A 380 -6.12 -8.53 -19.12
N LEU A 381 -5.52 -9.72 -19.02
CA LEU A 381 -6.25 -10.99 -19.15
C LEU A 381 -6.66 -11.61 -17.81
N LYS A 382 -6.02 -11.26 -16.69
CA LYS A 382 -6.25 -11.92 -15.37
C LYS A 382 -6.19 -10.97 -14.16
N GLY A 383 -6.45 -9.67 -14.33
CA GLY A 383 -6.46 -8.68 -13.25
C GLY A 383 -7.26 -9.09 -12.00
N ASP A 384 -8.47 -9.64 -12.17
CA ASP A 384 -9.31 -10.13 -11.07
C ASP A 384 -8.66 -11.30 -10.33
N VAL A 385 -8.22 -12.33 -11.05
CA VAL A 385 -7.58 -13.52 -10.48
C VAL A 385 -6.31 -13.16 -9.71
N ILE A 386 -5.51 -12.21 -10.22
CA ILE A 386 -4.33 -11.69 -9.52
C ILE A 386 -4.77 -10.98 -8.23
N THR A 387 -5.79 -10.14 -8.30
CA THR A 387 -6.33 -9.42 -7.14
C THR A 387 -6.86 -10.40 -6.08
N ASP A 388 -7.54 -11.47 -6.47
CA ASP A 388 -8.03 -12.50 -5.55
C ASP A 388 -6.89 -13.26 -4.84
N TYR A 389 -5.83 -13.68 -5.57
CA TYR A 389 -4.62 -14.24 -4.95
C TYR A 389 -3.94 -13.24 -4.00
N VAL A 390 -3.94 -11.96 -4.34
CA VAL A 390 -3.39 -10.90 -3.49
C VAL A 390 -4.24 -10.67 -2.25
N ILE A 391 -5.58 -10.73 -2.32
CA ILE A 391 -6.44 -10.69 -1.12
C ILE A 391 -6.10 -11.84 -0.17
N ARG A 392 -5.88 -13.05 -0.72
CA ARG A 392 -5.57 -14.26 0.06
C ARG A 392 -4.19 -14.22 0.73
N LEU A 393 -3.19 -13.60 0.09
CA LEU A 393 -1.80 -13.62 0.55
C LEU A 393 -1.34 -12.31 1.21
N LEU A 394 -1.74 -11.14 0.68
CA LEU A 394 -1.27 -9.82 1.10
C LEU A 394 -2.39 -8.93 1.69
N GLY A 395 -3.66 -9.28 1.48
CA GLY A 395 -4.85 -8.57 1.99
C GLY A 395 -5.58 -9.30 3.12
N ALA A 396 -6.91 -9.15 3.21
CA ALA A 396 -7.72 -9.61 4.35
C ALA A 396 -7.61 -11.12 4.68
N GLY A 397 -7.24 -11.97 3.73
CA GLY A 397 -7.03 -13.40 3.92
C GLY A 397 -5.65 -13.76 4.51
N ALA A 398 -4.69 -12.83 4.46
CA ALA A 398 -3.29 -13.07 4.80
C ALA A 398 -3.13 -13.73 6.18
N GLY A 399 -2.48 -14.88 6.23
CA GLY A 399 -2.14 -15.54 7.49
C GLY A 399 -0.89 -14.96 8.12
N ILE A 400 -0.60 -15.40 9.35
CA ILE A 400 0.68 -15.10 9.99
C ILE A 400 1.85 -15.65 9.17
N TYR A 401 1.68 -16.80 8.51
CA TYR A 401 2.64 -17.31 7.51
C TYR A 401 2.78 -16.40 6.28
N SER A 402 1.70 -15.75 5.84
CA SER A 402 1.72 -14.82 4.70
C SER A 402 2.38 -13.48 5.08
N LEU A 403 2.17 -13.00 6.31
CA LEU A 403 2.92 -11.88 6.89
C LEU A 403 4.41 -12.22 7.01
N ILE A 404 4.76 -13.39 7.55
CA ILE A 404 6.15 -13.87 7.60
C ILE A 404 6.76 -13.92 6.19
N LEU A 405 6.04 -14.42 5.19
CA LEU A 405 6.50 -14.43 3.79
C LEU A 405 6.71 -13.02 3.24
N MET A 406 5.83 -12.06 3.53
CA MET A 406 6.04 -10.65 3.18
C MET A 406 7.30 -10.07 3.85
N PHE A 407 7.52 -10.34 5.15
CA PHE A 407 8.74 -9.91 5.84
C PHE A 407 10.00 -10.58 5.32
N VAL A 408 9.95 -11.86 4.92
CA VAL A 408 11.07 -12.57 4.28
C VAL A 408 11.38 -12.01 2.89
N LEU A 409 10.35 -11.73 2.08
CA LEU A 409 10.53 -11.09 0.76
C LEU A 409 11.10 -9.68 0.90
N ALA A 410 10.59 -8.89 1.85
CA ALA A 410 11.10 -7.58 2.21
C ALA A 410 12.57 -7.62 2.69
N ALA A 411 12.91 -8.56 3.57
CA ALA A 411 14.29 -8.79 3.99
C ALA A 411 15.19 -9.20 2.81
N GLY A 412 14.68 -10.01 1.87
CA GLY A 412 15.38 -10.36 0.63
C GLY A 412 15.71 -9.14 -0.25
N LEU A 413 14.76 -8.22 -0.44
CA LEU A 413 14.98 -6.96 -1.15
C LEU A 413 16.00 -6.05 -0.41
N LEU A 414 15.93 -6.00 0.93
CA LEU A 414 16.86 -5.24 1.75
C LEU A 414 18.30 -5.82 1.68
N ILE A 415 18.44 -7.15 1.72
CA ILE A 415 19.70 -7.86 1.56
C ILE A 415 20.26 -7.62 0.15
N ALA A 416 19.43 -7.67 -0.89
CA ALA A 416 19.86 -7.39 -2.26
C ALA A 416 20.43 -5.94 -2.42
N LEU A 417 19.78 -4.95 -1.79
CA LEU A 417 20.30 -3.58 -1.71
C LEU A 417 21.64 -3.50 -0.96
N TRP A 418 21.72 -4.14 0.21
CA TRP A 418 22.90 -4.08 1.08
C TRP A 418 24.12 -4.79 0.47
N VAL A 419 23.92 -5.99 -0.07
CA VAL A 419 24.97 -6.79 -0.73
C VAL A 419 25.48 -6.08 -2.00
N TRP A 420 24.60 -5.51 -2.84
CA TRP A 420 25.08 -4.72 -3.99
C TRP A 420 25.86 -3.48 -3.54
N ARG A 421 25.38 -2.76 -2.51
CA ARG A 421 26.07 -1.58 -1.98
C ARG A 421 27.45 -1.92 -1.44
N ARG A 422 27.61 -3.07 -0.78
CA ARG A 422 28.91 -3.55 -0.31
C ARG A 422 29.88 -3.76 -1.48
N PHE A 423 29.49 -4.54 -2.50
CA PHE A 423 30.35 -4.77 -3.67
C PHE A 423 30.67 -3.50 -4.47
N ALA A 424 29.79 -2.50 -4.45
CA ALA A 424 30.08 -1.19 -5.05
C ALA A 424 31.19 -0.45 -4.29
N ASN A 425 31.11 -0.38 -2.96
CA ASN A 425 32.14 0.24 -2.13
C ASN A 425 33.51 -0.47 -2.26
N GLU A 426 33.50 -1.81 -2.33
CA GLU A 426 34.73 -2.62 -2.48
C GLU A 426 35.40 -2.34 -3.84
N ALA A 427 34.63 -2.23 -4.93
CA ALA A 427 35.15 -1.86 -6.24
C ALA A 427 35.65 -0.39 -6.32
N GLU A 428 35.04 0.54 -5.58
CA GLU A 428 35.54 1.92 -5.46
C GLU A 428 36.89 1.99 -4.72
N ALA A 429 37.11 1.13 -3.71
CA ALA A 429 38.36 1.05 -2.98
C ALA A 429 39.53 0.54 -3.85
N ASP A 430 39.35 -0.59 -4.55
CA ASP A 430 40.37 -1.19 -5.43
C ASP A 430 40.77 -0.22 -6.57
N ALA A 431 39.80 0.50 -7.14
CA ALA A 431 40.04 1.51 -8.16
C ALA A 431 40.84 2.73 -7.64
N THR A 432 40.65 3.10 -6.36
CA THR A 432 41.39 4.20 -5.75
C THR A 432 42.84 3.80 -5.46
N ASP A 433 43.07 2.60 -4.93
CA ASP A 433 44.40 2.08 -4.60
C ASP A 433 45.27 1.81 -5.86
N THR A 434 44.66 1.36 -6.96
CA THR A 434 45.34 1.24 -8.26
C THR A 434 45.67 2.58 -8.92
N ALA A 435 44.83 3.61 -8.72
CA ALA A 435 45.13 4.97 -9.20
C ALA A 435 46.33 5.59 -8.46
N VAL A 436 46.41 5.45 -7.13
CA VAL A 436 47.57 5.93 -6.35
C VAL A 436 48.86 5.27 -6.85
N LYS A 437 48.86 3.93 -7.00
CA LYS A 437 50.02 3.12 -7.46
C LYS A 437 50.45 3.34 -8.91
N THR A 438 49.73 4.16 -9.68
CA THR A 438 50.13 4.58 -11.05
C THR A 438 50.54 6.06 -11.12
N THR A 439 50.52 6.77 -9.99
CA THR A 439 51.00 8.17 -9.85
C THR A 439 52.26 8.31 -8.99
N THR A 440 52.79 7.20 -8.48
CA THR A 440 54.04 7.08 -7.69
C THR A 440 55.06 6.21 -8.40
#